data_AF-A0A353DZU3-F1
#
_entry.id   AF-A0A353DZU3-F1
#
_cell.length_a   1.000
_cell.length_b   1.000
_cell.length_c   1.000
_cell.angle_alpha   90.00
_cell.angle_beta   90.00
_cell.angle_gamma   90.00
#
_symmetry.space_group_name_H-M   'P 1'
#
loop_
_entity.id
_entity.type
_entity.pdbx_description
1 polymer ?
#
loop_
_entity_poly.entity_id
_entity_poly.type
_entity_poly.pdbx_seq_one_letter_code
_entity_poly.pdbx_strand_id
1 'polypeptide(L)' 'RIQFSDGHYELYHLGEDPYESHNLAKEKPEKLRSMMESMVDQLKAMNAVYPVDPSGQALPPVLP' A
#
# COMPACT_ATOMS: atom_id res chain seq x y z
N ARG A 1 -17.37 -3.57 2.09
CA ARG A 1 -16.88 -4.88 1.61
C ARG A 1 -15.38 -4.74 1.46
N ILE A 2 -14.58 -5.26 2.39
CA ILE A 2 -13.12 -5.28 2.24
C ILE A 2 -12.83 -6.31 1.15
N GLN A 3 -12.16 -5.88 0.08
CA GLN A 3 -12.04 -6.62 -1.17
C GLN A 3 -10.93 -7.67 -1.15
N PHE A 4 -10.13 -7.72 -0.08
CA PHE A 4 -8.93 -8.54 0.00
C PHE A 4 -9.05 -9.54 1.16
N SER A 5 -9.10 -10.83 0.85
CA SER A 5 -9.14 -11.91 1.84
C SER A 5 -7.75 -12.35 2.32
N ASP A 6 -6.67 -12.02 1.58
CA ASP A 6 -5.32 -12.57 1.79
C ASP A 6 -4.27 -11.57 2.32
N GLY A 7 -4.62 -10.31 2.54
CA GLY A 7 -3.74 -9.29 3.11
C GLY A 7 -4.11 -7.87 2.68
N HIS A 8 -3.56 -6.86 3.37
CA HIS A 8 -3.74 -5.44 3.03
C HIS A 8 -2.68 -4.90 2.06
N TYR A 9 -1.61 -5.67 1.82
CA TYR A 9 -0.43 -5.21 1.08
C TYR A 9 0.02 -6.24 0.06
N GLU A 10 0.40 -5.75 -1.11
CA GLU A 10 0.97 -6.55 -2.18
C GLU A 10 2.24 -5.87 -2.68
N LEU A 11 3.27 -6.67 -2.95
CA LEU A 11 4.54 -6.20 -3.51
C LEU A 11 4.94 -7.12 -4.66
N TYR A 12 5.15 -6.53 -5.84
CA TYR A 12 5.53 -7.26 -7.04
C TYR A 12 6.83 -6.73 -7.63
N HIS A 13 7.59 -7.61 -8.29
CA HIS A 13 8.77 -7.24 -9.06
C HIS A 13 8.45 -7.35 -10.56
N LEU A 14 7.93 -6.29 -11.17
CA LEU A 14 7.39 -6.32 -12.54
C LEU A 14 8.40 -6.75 -13.63
N GLY A 15 9.71 -6.60 -13.39
CA GLY A 15 10.74 -7.09 -14.31
C GLY A 15 10.90 -8.62 -14.32
N GLU A 16 10.47 -9.29 -13.25
CA GLU A 16 10.53 -10.76 -13.08
C GLU A 16 9.13 -11.39 -13.12
N ASP A 17 8.11 -10.65 -12.68
CA ASP A 17 6.71 -11.04 -12.59
C ASP A 17 5.80 -9.96 -13.21
N PRO A 18 5.75 -9.87 -14.56
CA PRO A 18 5.00 -8.82 -15.27
C PRO A 18 3.48 -8.96 -15.18
N TYR A 19 2.99 -10.10 -14.70
CA TYR A 19 1.54 -10.39 -14.55
C TYR A 19 1.10 -10.38 -13.09
N GLU A 20 1.95 -9.92 -12.16
CA GLU A 20 1.64 -9.78 -10.73
C GLU A 20 1.11 -11.09 -10.10
N SER A 21 1.70 -12.21 -10.52
CA SER A 21 1.29 -13.54 -10.12
C SER A 21 1.87 -13.99 -8.77
N HIS A 22 2.92 -13.33 -8.28
CA HIS A 22 3.64 -13.72 -7.07
C HIS A 22 3.86 -12.54 -6.11
N ASN A 23 3.03 -12.47 -5.07
CA ASN A 23 3.09 -11.42 -4.05
C ASN A 23 4.26 -11.64 -3.07
N LEU A 24 5.24 -10.72 -3.11
CA LEU A 24 6.44 -10.70 -2.29
C LEU A 24 6.28 -9.98 -0.94
N ALA A 25 5.08 -9.49 -0.58
CA ALA A 25 4.88 -8.65 0.61
C ALA A 25 5.36 -9.30 1.92
N LYS A 26 5.15 -10.62 2.07
CA LYS A 26 5.62 -11.39 3.24
C LYS A 26 7.10 -11.76 3.14
N GLU A 27 7.65 -11.86 1.94
CA GLU A 27 9.02 -12.30 1.67
C GLU A 27 10.03 -11.14 1.72
N LYS A 28 9.58 -9.92 1.45
CA LYS A 28 10.41 -8.71 1.37
C LYS A 28 9.81 -7.56 2.23
N PRO A 29 9.60 -7.76 3.54
CA PRO A 29 8.90 -6.80 4.40
C PRO A 29 9.60 -5.44 4.49
N GLU A 30 10.93 -5.41 4.50
CA GLU A 30 11.71 -4.15 4.52
C GLU A 30 11.51 -3.34 3.24
N LYS A 31 11.49 -4.01 2.08
CA LYS A 31 11.25 -3.35 0.79
C LYS A 31 9.84 -2.80 0.69
N LEU A 32 8.85 -3.58 1.14
CA LEU A 32 7.46 -3.15 1.22
C LEU A 32 7.33 -1.89 2.09
N ARG A 33 7.89 -1.91 3.31
CA ARG A 33 7.85 -0.76 4.22
C ARG A 33 8.47 0.48 3.60
N SER A 34 9.67 0.36 3.03
CA SER A 34 10.38 1.48 2.40
C SER A 34 9.58 2.11 1.25
N MET A 35 8.92 1.30 0.42
CA MET A 35 8.09 1.81 -0.68
C MET A 35 6.81 2.49 -0.16
N MET A 36 6.18 1.92 0.88
CA MET A 36 5.01 2.50 1.52
C MET A 36 5.32 3.84 2.21
N GLU A 37 6.46 3.97 2.88
CA GLU A 37 6.92 5.22 3.49
C GLU A 37 7.08 6.33 2.42
N SER A 38 7.75 6.01 1.30
CA SER A 38 7.90 6.94 0.17
C SER A 38 6.55 7.34 -0.44
N MET A 39 5.63 6.40 -0.60
CA MET A 39 4.28 6.69 -1.09
C MET A 39 3.54 7.66 -0.16
N VAL A 40 3.58 7.42 1.16
CA VAL A 40 2.93 8.28 2.16
C VAL A 40 3.49 9.70 2.10
N ASP A 41 4.81 9.86 1.97
CA ASP A 41 5.43 11.18 1.89
C ASP A 41 5.08 11.93 0.60
N GLN A 42 5.01 11.22 -0.53
CA GLN A 42 4.55 11.82 -1.79
C GLN A 42 3.08 12.26 -1.72
N LEU A 43 2.21 11.46 -1.12
CA LEU A 43 0.79 11.82 -0.93
C LEU A 43 0.63 13.08 -0.07
N LYS A 44 1.41 13.20 1.01
CA LYS A 44 1.46 14.43 1.82
C LYS A 44 1.94 15.63 1.00
N ALA A 45 3.01 15.48 0.24
CA ALA A 45 3.58 16.57 -0.58
C ALA A 45 2.61 17.07 -1.65
N MET A 46 1.78 16.17 -2.20
CA MET A 46 0.75 16.50 -3.18
C MET A 46 -0.57 16.99 -2.56
N ASN A 47 -0.69 17.06 -1.23
CA ASN A 47 -1.94 17.34 -0.53
C ASN A 47 -3.07 16.40 -1.00
N ALA A 48 -2.78 15.11 -1.14
CA ALA A 48 -3.74 14.12 -1.59
C ALA A 48 -4.97 14.05 -0.67
N VAL A 49 -6.15 13.86 -1.27
CA VAL A 49 -7.39 13.59 -0.53
C VAL A 49 -7.49 12.11 -0.20
N TYR A 50 -8.07 11.81 0.96
CA TYR A 50 -8.23 10.44 1.45
C TYR A 50 -9.72 10.09 1.61
N PRO A 51 -10.08 8.80 1.58
CA PRO A 51 -11.35 8.35 2.12
C PRO A 51 -11.54 8.83 3.56
N VAL A 52 -12.78 9.05 3.96
CA VAL A 52 -13.12 9.38 5.34
C VAL A 52 -13.94 8.26 5.97
N ASP A 53 -13.79 8.08 7.27
CA ASP A 53 -14.65 7.19 8.05
C ASP A 53 -16.04 7.82 8.28
N PRO A 54 -17.00 7.11 8.93
CA PRO A 54 -18.32 7.66 9.22
C PRO A 54 -18.33 8.90 10.13
N SER A 55 -17.24 9.19 10.85
CA SER A 55 -17.09 10.40 11.66
C SER A 55 -16.51 11.59 10.87
N GLY A 56 -16.15 11.38 9.61
CA GLY A 56 -15.51 12.38 8.75
C GLY A 56 -13.99 12.46 8.92
N GLN A 57 -13.38 11.54 9.65
CA GLN A 57 -11.93 11.50 9.84
C GLN A 57 -11.26 10.86 8.61
N ALA A 58 -10.22 11.51 8.09
CA ALA A 58 -9.44 11.01 6.97
C ALA A 58 -8.71 9.70 7.33
N LEU A 59 -8.68 8.76 6.37
CA LEU A 59 -8.04 7.45 6.45
C LEU A 59 -6.82 7.42 5.51
N PRO A 60 -5.64 7.89 5.97
CA PRO A 60 -4.41 7.80 5.18
C PRO A 60 -3.93 6.34 5.09
N PRO A 61 -3.03 6.03 4.14
CA PRO A 61 -2.40 4.70 4.08
C PRO A 61 -1.68 4.37 5.39
N VAL A 62 -1.91 3.14 5.88
CA VAL A 62 -1.22 2.59 7.05
C VAL A 62 0.05 1.88 6.59
N LEU A 63 1.16 2.02 7.32
CA LEU A 63 2.38 1.27 7.03
C LEU A 63 2.25 -0.19 7.50
N PRO A 64 2.81 -1.15 6.75
CA PRO A 64 2.79 -2.58 7.08
C PRO A 64 3.64 -2.95 8.31
#